data_AF-A0A542HJN7-F1
#
_entry.id   AF-A0A542HJN7-F1
#
_cell.length_a   1.000
_cell.length_b   1.000
_cell.length_c   1.000
_cell.angle_alpha   90.00
_cell.angle_beta   90.00
_cell.angle_gamma   90.00
#
_symmetry.space_group_name_H-M   'P 1'
#
loop_
_entity.id
_entity.type
_entity.pdbx_description
1 polymer ?
#
loop_
_entity_poly.entity_id
_entity_poly.type
_entity_poly.pdbx_seq_one_letter_code
_entity_poly.pdbx_strand_id
1 'polypeptide(L)'
;MSVLTRDEAQSRAQLLDVHRYTIELDLTTGDETFESSTVIRFAARANGDTFVEVRPATLHSVTLDGEPLDPDTLDGNRLPLKNLTTGDHELRVRASMRYSRTGEGMHRFTDPTDGETYLYTQLFMEDVQRVFAAFDQPDLKSVFELTVKAPETWTVLANSITEHLGEGRWQAAPTPL
;
A
#
# COMPACT_ATOMS: atom_id res chain seq x y z
N MET A 1 16.81 2.11 -8.24
CA MET A 1 15.54 2.69 -7.75
C MET A 1 15.34 3.97 -8.51
N SER A 2 14.20 4.12 -9.19
CA SER A 2 13.89 5.35 -9.92
C SER A 2 13.09 6.26 -8.98
N VAL A 3 13.78 7.22 -8.38
CA VAL A 3 13.16 8.26 -7.55
C VAL A 3 12.15 9.03 -8.40
N LEU A 4 10.97 9.34 -7.85
CA LEU A 4 9.99 10.19 -8.51
C LEU A 4 10.62 11.54 -8.86
N THR A 5 10.64 11.87 -10.15
CA THR A 5 11.17 13.16 -10.59
C THR A 5 10.14 14.27 -10.37
N ARG A 6 10.61 15.51 -10.31
CA ARG A 6 9.72 16.68 -10.18
C ARG A 6 8.70 16.76 -11.32
N ASP A 7 9.12 16.49 -12.55
CA ASP A 7 8.25 16.59 -13.73
C ASP A 7 7.18 15.48 -13.72
N GLU A 8 7.56 14.27 -13.30
CA GLU A 8 6.61 13.18 -13.06
C GLU A 8 5.60 13.56 -11.98
N ALA A 9 6.07 14.12 -10.85
CA ALA A 9 5.20 14.50 -9.74
C ALA A 9 4.19 15.58 -10.16
N GLN A 10 4.65 16.60 -10.90
CA GLN A 10 3.78 17.66 -11.42
C GLN A 10 2.76 17.12 -12.43
N SER A 11 3.21 16.26 -13.35
CA SER A 11 2.32 15.64 -14.34
C SER A 11 1.26 14.76 -13.67
N ARG A 12 1.67 13.94 -12.69
CA ARG A 12 0.76 13.07 -11.94
C ARG A 12 -0.22 13.86 -11.08
N ALA A 13 0.21 14.95 -10.44
CA ALA A 13 -0.66 15.83 -9.66
C ALA A 13 -1.72 16.55 -10.52
N GLN A 14 -1.37 16.88 -11.78
CA GLN A 14 -2.33 17.44 -12.73
C GLN A 14 -3.30 16.37 -13.27
N LEU A 15 -2.82 15.13 -13.40
CA LEU A 15 -3.60 14.03 -13.96
C LEU A 15 -4.55 13.40 -12.94
N LEU A 16 -4.12 13.18 -11.70
CA LEU A 16 -4.83 12.34 -10.74
C LEU A 16 -5.50 13.15 -9.63
N ASP A 17 -6.64 12.63 -9.17
CA ASP A 17 -7.32 13.01 -7.94
C ASP A 17 -7.55 11.75 -7.12
N VAL A 18 -6.79 11.54 -6.04
CA VAL A 18 -6.84 10.28 -5.28
C VAL A 18 -7.81 10.41 -4.12
N HIS A 19 -8.86 9.59 -4.12
CA HIS A 19 -9.95 9.76 -3.17
C HIS A 19 -9.79 8.90 -1.92
N ARG A 20 -9.42 7.62 -2.11
CA ARG A 20 -9.38 6.65 -1.01
C ARG A 20 -8.41 5.51 -1.26
N TYR A 21 -7.75 5.11 -0.18
CA TYR A 21 -7.05 3.84 -0.05
C TYR A 21 -7.80 2.95 0.94
N THR A 22 -8.17 1.74 0.51
CA THR A 22 -8.60 0.67 1.41
C THR A 22 -7.51 -0.39 1.41
N ILE A 23 -6.88 -0.58 2.56
CA ILE A 23 -5.69 -1.42 2.74
C ILE A 23 -6.03 -2.54 3.71
N GLU A 24 -5.73 -3.77 3.31
CA GLU A 24 -5.81 -4.96 4.14
C GLU A 24 -4.42 -5.58 4.25
N LEU A 25 -3.94 -5.78 5.48
CA LEU A 25 -2.68 -6.43 5.77
C LEU A 25 -2.92 -7.72 6.54
N ASP A 26 -2.40 -8.85 6.06
CA ASP A 26 -2.38 -10.12 6.80
C ASP A 26 -0.96 -10.40 7.29
N LEU A 27 -0.77 -10.24 8.61
CA LEU A 27 0.51 -10.38 9.29
C LEU A 27 0.72 -11.80 9.84
N THR A 28 -0.18 -12.74 9.50
CA THR A 28 -0.16 -14.12 10.02
C THR A 28 0.56 -15.12 9.12
N THR A 29 1.13 -14.65 8.00
CA THR A 29 1.77 -15.52 6.99
C THR A 29 3.21 -15.94 7.29
N GLY A 30 3.71 -15.63 8.50
CA GLY A 30 5.01 -16.05 8.99
C GLY A 30 5.98 -14.90 9.20
N ASP A 31 7.28 -15.21 9.17
CA ASP A 31 8.33 -14.32 9.69
C ASP A 31 9.05 -13.50 8.62
N GLU A 32 8.89 -13.87 7.35
CA GLU A 32 9.59 -13.23 6.22
C GLU A 32 8.69 -12.31 5.41
N THR A 33 7.41 -12.65 5.31
CA THR A 33 6.45 -11.95 4.46
C THR A 33 5.10 -11.76 5.13
N PHE A 34 4.36 -10.77 4.66
CA PHE A 34 2.96 -10.48 4.97
C PHE A 34 2.18 -10.28 3.67
N GLU A 35 0.87 -10.51 3.68
CA GLU A 35 0.02 -10.21 2.53
C GLU A 35 -0.48 -8.78 2.60
N SER A 36 -0.53 -8.12 1.45
CA SER A 36 -1.05 -6.78 1.26
C SER A 36 -2.07 -6.79 0.13
N SER A 37 -3.28 -6.33 0.43
CA SER A 37 -4.34 -6.08 -0.55
C SER A 37 -4.70 -4.60 -0.49
N THR A 38 -4.56 -3.90 -1.61
CA THR A 38 -4.85 -2.47 -1.70
C THR A 38 -5.91 -2.21 -2.76
N VAL A 39 -6.91 -1.40 -2.42
CA VAL A 39 -7.84 -0.81 -3.37
C VAL A 39 -7.63 0.71 -3.35
N ILE A 40 -7.35 1.28 -4.51
CA ILE A 40 -7.16 2.72 -4.71
C ILE A 40 -8.31 3.22 -5.57
N ARG A 41 -9.12 4.13 -5.01
CA ARG A 41 -10.14 4.87 -5.76
C ARG A 41 -9.58 6.25 -6.10
N PHE A 42 -9.60 6.60 -7.37
CA PHE A 42 -9.08 7.87 -7.87
C PHE A 42 -9.81 8.28 -9.15
N ALA A 43 -9.66 9.54 -9.55
CA ALA A 43 -10.11 10.02 -10.85
C ALA A 43 -8.92 10.49 -11.70
N ALA A 44 -8.98 10.24 -13.00
CA ALA A 44 -8.11 10.87 -14.00
C ALA A 44 -8.82 12.11 -14.58
N ARG A 45 -8.15 13.26 -14.55
CA ARG A 45 -8.67 14.55 -15.06
C ARG A 45 -8.59 14.66 -16.58
N ALA A 46 -7.75 13.85 -17.21
CA ALA A 46 -7.55 13.78 -18.65
C ALA A 46 -7.19 12.34 -19.02
N ASN A 47 -7.26 12.00 -20.31
CA ASN A 47 -6.66 10.76 -20.79
C ASN A 47 -5.15 10.82 -20.62
N GLY A 48 -4.53 9.73 -20.18
CA GLY A 48 -3.08 9.71 -19.98
C GLY A 48 -2.54 8.42 -19.40
N ASP A 49 -1.23 8.42 -19.18
CA ASP A 49 -0.49 7.33 -18.58
C ASP A 49 0.10 7.78 -17.24
N THR A 50 0.23 6.85 -16.31
CA THR A 50 0.93 7.04 -15.04
C THR A 50 1.47 5.70 -14.55
N PHE A 51 1.86 5.62 -13.29
CA PHE A 51 2.25 4.39 -12.62
C PHE A 51 1.86 4.43 -11.15
N VAL A 52 1.71 3.25 -10.56
CA VAL A 52 1.58 3.05 -9.12
C VAL A 52 2.88 2.44 -8.57
N GLU A 53 3.31 2.89 -7.39
CA GLU A 53 4.49 2.36 -6.72
C GLU A 53 4.13 1.14 -5.84
N VAL A 54 4.84 0.03 -6.04
CA VAL A 54 4.78 -1.17 -5.19
C VAL A 54 6.07 -1.98 -5.34
N ARG A 55 6.56 -2.55 -4.23
CA ARG A 55 7.81 -3.32 -4.20
C ARG A 55 7.64 -4.65 -3.47
N PRO A 56 6.97 -5.62 -4.10
CA PRO A 56 6.59 -6.85 -3.44
C PRO A 56 7.70 -7.91 -3.46
N ALA A 57 7.54 -8.95 -2.63
CA ALA A 57 8.19 -10.23 -2.85
C ALA A 57 7.61 -10.95 -4.06
N THR A 58 6.29 -10.89 -4.19
CA THR A 58 5.53 -11.47 -5.30
C THR A 58 4.30 -10.61 -5.53
N LEU A 59 4.13 -10.12 -6.77
CA LEU A 59 2.92 -9.43 -7.20
C LEU A 59 1.95 -10.49 -7.73
N HIS A 60 0.84 -10.74 -7.02
CA HIS A 60 -0.07 -11.84 -7.35
C HIS A 60 -1.08 -11.47 -8.42
N SER A 61 -1.69 -10.29 -8.29
CA SER A 61 -2.72 -9.84 -9.22
C SER A 61 -2.89 -8.34 -9.17
N VAL A 62 -3.16 -7.74 -10.33
CA VAL A 62 -3.56 -6.35 -10.44
C VAL A 62 -4.76 -6.23 -11.38
N THR A 63 -5.74 -5.44 -10.99
CA THR A 63 -6.88 -5.10 -11.86
C THR A 63 -7.11 -3.60 -11.86
N LEU A 64 -7.37 -3.03 -13.03
CA LEU A 64 -7.81 -1.65 -13.22
C LEU A 64 -9.22 -1.68 -13.79
N ASP A 65 -10.19 -1.13 -13.07
CA ASP A 65 -11.62 -1.13 -13.43
C ASP A 65 -12.19 -2.53 -13.69
N GLY A 66 -11.66 -3.52 -12.97
CA GLY A 66 -12.01 -4.93 -13.13
C GLY A 66 -11.24 -5.66 -14.24
N GLU A 67 -10.54 -4.94 -15.11
CA GLU A 67 -9.71 -5.54 -16.16
C GLU A 67 -8.33 -5.91 -15.62
N PRO A 68 -7.83 -7.14 -15.86
CA PRO A 68 -6.53 -7.58 -15.37
C PRO A 68 -5.39 -6.83 -16.05
N LEU A 69 -4.41 -6.39 -15.26
CA LEU A 69 -3.12 -5.92 -15.74
C LEU A 69 -2.07 -7.01 -15.54
N ASP A 70 -1.11 -7.08 -16.46
CA ASP A 70 -0.01 -8.04 -16.41
C ASP A 70 0.99 -7.68 -15.30
N PRO A 71 1.12 -8.50 -14.23
CA PRO A 71 2.07 -8.26 -13.15
C PRO A 71 3.53 -8.22 -13.60
N ASP A 72 3.88 -8.89 -14.70
CA ASP A 72 5.25 -8.94 -15.23
C ASP A 72 5.68 -7.60 -15.84
N THR A 73 4.74 -6.65 -16.00
CA THR A 73 5.04 -5.27 -16.42
C THR A 73 5.60 -4.38 -15.31
N LEU A 74 5.65 -4.88 -14.06
CA LEU A 74 6.28 -4.17 -12.94
C LEU A 74 7.78 -3.95 -13.22
N ASP A 75 8.16 -2.70 -13.45
CA ASP A 75 9.55 -2.31 -13.64
C ASP A 75 10.13 -1.75 -12.35
N GLY A 76 10.93 -2.58 -11.66
CA GLY A 76 11.51 -2.26 -10.37
C GLY A 76 10.44 -2.10 -9.29
N ASN A 77 9.94 -0.88 -9.14
CA ASN A 77 8.87 -0.54 -8.20
C ASN A 77 7.66 0.12 -8.86
N ARG A 78 7.68 0.34 -10.18
CA ARG A 78 6.66 1.09 -10.89
C ARG A 78 5.85 0.15 -11.75
N LEU A 79 4.58 -0.01 -11.43
CA LEU A 79 3.64 -0.72 -12.28
C LEU A 79 2.93 0.29 -13.20
N PRO A 80 3.08 0.19 -14.53
CA PRO A 80 2.52 1.16 -15.45
C PRO A 80 1.00 1.06 -15.52
N LEU A 81 0.32 2.20 -15.46
CA LEU A 81 -1.11 2.35 -15.73
C LEU A 81 -1.26 3.12 -17.03
N LYS A 82 -1.57 2.40 -18.12
CA LYS A 82 -1.61 2.97 -19.47
C LYS A 82 -3.04 3.19 -19.93
N ASN A 83 -3.24 4.19 -20.77
CA ASN A 83 -4.50 4.52 -21.42
C ASN A 83 -5.63 4.78 -20.41
N LEU A 84 -5.34 5.44 -19.29
CA LEU A 84 -6.40 5.93 -18.41
C LEU A 84 -7.28 6.89 -19.20
N THR A 85 -8.58 6.76 -19.01
CA THR A 85 -9.57 7.65 -19.62
C THR A 85 -9.99 8.68 -18.59
N THR A 86 -10.37 9.89 -19.00
CA THR A 86 -10.97 10.85 -18.06
C THR A 86 -12.15 10.24 -17.32
N GLY A 87 -12.14 10.28 -15.98
CA GLY A 87 -13.20 9.71 -15.15
C GLY A 87 -12.68 9.00 -13.91
N ASP A 88 -13.59 8.31 -13.22
CA ASP A 88 -13.28 7.55 -12.01
C ASP A 88 -12.68 6.18 -12.36
N HIS A 89 -11.72 5.75 -11.55
CA HIS A 89 -11.00 4.51 -11.68
C HIS A 89 -10.87 3.79 -10.32
N GLU A 90 -10.80 2.47 -10.40
CA GLU A 90 -10.51 1.59 -9.27
C GLU A 90 -9.33 0.66 -9.60
N LEU A 91 -8.23 0.84 -8.89
CA LEU A 91 -7.08 -0.05 -8.98
C LEU A 91 -7.07 -1.00 -7.78
N ARG A 92 -6.95 -2.30 -8.04
CA ARG A 92 -6.79 -3.33 -7.00
C ARG A 92 -5.45 -4.02 -7.17
N VAL A 93 -4.69 -4.15 -6.09
CA VAL A 93 -3.38 -4.79 -6.08
C VAL A 93 -3.33 -5.80 -4.94
N ARG A 94 -2.86 -7.03 -5.23
CA ARG A 94 -2.58 -8.05 -4.21
C ARG A 94 -1.14 -8.52 -4.33
N ALA A 95 -0.44 -8.57 -3.22
CA ALA A 95 0.96 -8.94 -3.18
C ALA A 95 1.40 -9.51 -1.83
N SER A 96 2.37 -10.42 -1.86
CA SER A 96 3.18 -10.75 -0.69
C SER A 96 4.30 -9.72 -0.58
N MET A 97 4.42 -9.08 0.58
CA MET A 97 5.41 -8.05 0.89
C MET A 97 6.47 -8.60 1.87
N ARG A 98 7.67 -8.02 1.90
CA ARG A 98 8.74 -8.46 2.82
C ARG A 98 8.76 -7.61 4.08
N TYR A 99 8.96 -8.24 5.23
CA TYR A 99 9.38 -7.51 6.42
C TYR A 99 10.80 -6.95 6.24
N SER A 100 11.02 -5.74 6.74
CA SER A 100 12.34 -5.13 6.88
C SER A 100 12.98 -5.51 8.22
N ARG A 101 14.32 -5.56 8.25
CA ARG A 101 15.13 -5.66 9.46
C ARG A 101 16.04 -4.45 9.68
N THR A 102 15.91 -3.42 8.84
CA THR A 102 16.74 -2.21 8.84
C THR A 102 15.99 -0.94 9.22
N GLY A 103 14.67 -1.03 9.36
CA GLY A 103 13.82 -0.02 10.02
C GLY A 103 12.85 0.70 9.09
N GLU A 104 13.01 0.56 7.77
CA GLU A 104 12.13 1.11 6.75
C GLU A 104 10.95 0.18 6.38
N GLY A 105 9.90 0.71 5.76
CA GLY A 105 8.74 -0.08 5.36
C GLY A 105 8.04 -0.68 6.57
N MET A 106 7.73 -1.98 6.53
CA MET A 106 7.21 -2.74 7.67
C MET A 106 8.37 -3.46 8.38
N HIS A 107 8.88 -2.87 9.45
CA HIS A 107 9.96 -3.47 10.23
C HIS A 107 9.45 -4.57 11.14
N ARG A 108 10.20 -5.69 11.23
CA ARG A 108 9.95 -6.79 12.16
C ARG A 108 11.15 -7.05 13.05
N PHE A 109 10.90 -7.11 14.35
CA PHE A 109 11.90 -7.42 15.37
C PHE A 109 11.33 -8.42 16.38
N THR A 110 12.11 -9.43 16.75
CA THR A 110 11.78 -10.34 17.85
C THR A 110 12.78 -10.07 18.97
N ASP A 111 12.31 -9.66 20.14
CA ASP A 111 13.19 -9.33 21.25
C ASP A 111 13.72 -10.64 21.88
N PRO A 112 15.05 -10.83 21.98
CA PRO A 112 15.62 -12.05 22.56
C PRO A 112 15.37 -12.18 24.07
N THR A 113 14.90 -11.13 24.74
CA THR A 113 14.69 -11.09 26.20
C THR A 113 13.36 -11.70 26.60
N ASP A 114 12.29 -11.38 25.88
CA ASP A 114 10.93 -11.86 26.14
C ASP A 114 10.44 -12.87 25.09
N GLY A 115 11.09 -12.94 23.92
CA GLY A 115 10.69 -13.79 22.79
C GLY A 115 9.53 -13.22 21.97
N GLU A 116 9.04 -12.02 22.30
CA GLU A 116 7.90 -11.39 21.65
C GLU A 116 8.31 -10.69 20.36
N THR A 117 7.36 -10.61 19.43
CA THR A 117 7.58 -9.99 18.12
C THR A 117 6.85 -8.66 18.02
N TYR A 118 7.58 -7.65 17.55
CA TYR A 118 7.14 -6.28 17.39
C TYR A 118 7.26 -5.85 15.94
N LEU A 119 6.20 -5.18 15.46
CA LEU A 119 6.17 -4.56 14.14
C LEU A 119 5.96 -3.05 14.26
N TYR A 120 6.55 -2.30 13.34
CA TYR A 120 6.18 -0.91 13.12
C TYR A 120 6.41 -0.52 11.65
N THR A 121 5.74 0.54 11.21
CA THR A 121 5.94 1.10 9.88
C THR A 121 6.75 2.39 9.90
N GLN A 122 7.74 2.51 9.02
CA GLN A 122 8.40 3.77 8.67
C GLN A 122 8.30 3.96 7.15
N LEU A 123 7.41 4.86 6.73
CA LEU A 123 7.01 5.00 5.32
C LEU A 123 7.60 6.25 4.65
N PHE A 124 8.40 7.04 5.36
CA PHE A 124 8.93 8.32 4.87
C PHE A 124 9.79 8.16 3.61
N MET A 125 9.89 9.26 2.84
CA MET A 125 10.50 9.35 1.50
C MET A 125 9.80 8.51 0.44
N GLU A 126 10.16 7.22 0.33
CA GLU A 126 9.65 6.33 -0.72
C GLU A 126 9.34 4.92 -0.19
N ASP A 127 9.23 4.73 1.13
CA ASP A 127 9.17 3.38 1.71
C ASP A 127 7.74 2.80 1.84
N VAL A 128 6.70 3.58 1.50
CA VAL A 128 5.31 3.07 1.44
C VAL A 128 5.16 1.89 0.48
N GLN A 129 5.89 1.92 -0.64
CA GLN A 129 5.91 0.88 -1.66
C GLN A 129 6.27 -0.51 -1.10
N ARG A 130 6.90 -0.58 0.08
CA ARG A 130 7.30 -1.82 0.75
C ARG A 130 6.19 -2.41 1.61
N VAL A 131 5.07 -1.72 1.75
CA VAL A 131 3.94 -2.13 2.60
C VAL A 131 2.66 -2.31 1.79
N PHE A 132 2.33 -1.36 0.92
CA PHE A 132 1.16 -1.44 0.07
C PHE A 132 1.37 -0.62 -1.21
N ALA A 133 0.53 -0.85 -2.21
CA ALA A 133 0.61 -0.11 -3.46
C ALA A 133 0.07 1.32 -3.29
N ALA A 134 0.80 2.34 -3.73
CA ALA A 134 0.37 3.73 -3.58
C ALA A 134 0.82 4.59 -4.74
N PHE A 135 0.09 5.68 -5.01
CA PHE A 135 0.65 6.82 -5.73
C PHE A 135 1.51 7.61 -4.73
N ASP A 136 2.79 7.24 -4.63
CA ASP A 136 3.67 7.71 -3.55
C ASP A 136 4.13 9.15 -3.80
N GLN A 137 3.27 10.10 -3.41
CA GLN A 137 3.48 11.52 -3.60
C GLN A 137 2.86 12.33 -2.46
N PRO A 138 3.61 13.22 -1.80
CA PRO A 138 3.14 13.90 -0.60
C PRO A 138 1.97 14.88 -0.82
N ASP A 139 1.83 15.44 -2.02
CA ASP A 139 0.77 16.37 -2.42
C ASP A 139 -0.49 15.69 -2.98
N LEU A 140 -0.47 14.36 -3.17
CA LEU A 140 -1.67 13.56 -3.46
C LEU A 140 -2.31 13.08 -2.16
N LYS A 141 -3.05 13.97 -1.49
CA LYS A 141 -3.79 13.63 -0.26
C LYS A 141 -4.95 12.70 -0.56
N SER A 142 -5.24 11.81 0.37
CA SER A 142 -6.31 10.81 0.27
C SER A 142 -6.72 10.33 1.65
N VAL A 143 -7.91 9.74 1.75
CA VAL A 143 -8.39 9.06 2.96
C VAL A 143 -7.87 7.62 2.98
N PHE A 144 -7.42 7.15 4.14
CA PHE A 144 -6.94 5.79 4.34
C PHE A 144 -7.87 5.01 5.27
N GLU A 145 -8.24 3.80 4.87
CA GLU A 145 -8.91 2.80 5.68
C GLU A 145 -8.01 1.58 5.79
N LEU A 146 -7.71 1.18 7.03
CA LEU A 146 -6.78 0.07 7.29
C LEU A 146 -7.51 -1.05 8.04
N THR A 147 -7.42 -2.25 7.50
CA THR A 147 -7.74 -3.50 8.20
C THR A 147 -6.47 -4.30 8.37
N VAL A 148 -6.26 -4.86 9.57
CA VAL A 148 -5.11 -5.72 9.86
C VAL A 148 -5.61 -7.04 10.41
N LYS A 149 -5.13 -8.15 9.88
CA LYS A 149 -5.21 -9.46 10.51
C LYS A 149 -3.87 -9.76 11.16
N ALA A 150 -3.89 -9.99 12.46
CA ALA A 150 -2.71 -10.23 13.29
C ALA A 150 -2.93 -11.45 14.18
N PRO A 151 -1.88 -12.04 14.77
CA PRO A 151 -2.02 -13.02 15.83
C PRO A 151 -2.92 -12.52 16.96
N GLU A 152 -3.72 -13.41 17.57
CA GLU A 152 -4.74 -13.02 18.57
C GLU A 152 -4.17 -12.34 19.82
N THR A 153 -2.92 -12.62 20.16
CA THR A 153 -2.23 -12.02 21.32
C THR A 153 -1.72 -10.61 21.04
N TRP A 154 -1.74 -10.16 19.78
CA TRP A 154 -1.20 -8.87 19.41
C TRP A 154 -2.18 -7.74 19.64
N THR A 155 -1.64 -6.56 19.95
CA THR A 155 -2.36 -5.30 19.92
C THR A 155 -1.95 -4.53 18.68
N VAL A 156 -2.93 -3.99 17.93
CA VAL A 156 -2.67 -3.20 16.73
C VAL A 156 -3.01 -1.74 16.98
N LEU A 157 -2.09 -0.85 16.60
CA LEU A 157 -2.27 0.60 16.63
C LEU A 157 -2.15 1.16 15.22
N ALA A 158 -3.01 2.11 14.87
CA ALA A 158 -2.98 2.84 13.61
C ALA A 158 -3.22 4.33 13.83
N ASN A 159 -3.22 5.12 12.75
CA ASN A 159 -3.38 6.59 12.82
C ASN A 159 -4.75 7.04 13.38
N SER A 160 -5.77 6.19 13.27
CA SER A 160 -7.14 6.47 13.72
C SER A 160 -7.55 5.50 14.83
N ILE A 161 -8.72 5.74 15.43
CA ILE A 161 -9.32 4.80 16.39
C ILE A 161 -9.37 3.41 15.75
N THR A 162 -8.77 2.43 16.42
CA THR A 162 -8.62 1.06 15.93
C THR A 162 -9.39 0.11 16.83
N GLU A 163 -10.37 -0.58 16.26
CA GLU A 163 -11.24 -1.53 16.96
C GLU A 163 -10.80 -2.96 16.66
N HIS A 164 -10.80 -3.81 17.70
CA HIS A 164 -10.63 -5.25 17.55
C HIS A 164 -11.98 -5.90 17.26
N LEU A 165 -12.11 -6.54 16.11
CA LEU A 165 -13.34 -7.17 15.64
C LEU A 165 -13.45 -8.66 16.03
N GLY A 166 -12.46 -9.19 16.75
CA GLY A 166 -12.35 -10.62 17.06
C GLY A 166 -11.51 -11.37 16.04
N GLU A 167 -11.11 -12.60 16.38
CA GLU A 167 -10.33 -13.51 15.50
C GLU A 167 -9.04 -12.86 14.93
N GLY A 168 -8.40 -12.00 15.72
CA GLY A 168 -7.18 -11.29 15.34
C GLY A 168 -7.38 -10.21 14.27
N ARG A 169 -8.63 -9.85 13.93
CA ARG A 169 -8.94 -8.80 12.96
C ARG A 169 -9.12 -7.46 13.65
N TRP A 170 -8.44 -6.44 13.13
CA TRP A 170 -8.49 -5.07 13.60
C TRP A 170 -8.91 -4.14 12.45
N GLN A 171 -9.72 -3.13 12.74
CA GLN A 171 -10.13 -2.13 11.76
C GLN A 171 -9.90 -0.72 12.33
N ALA A 172 -9.12 0.08 11.60
CA ALA A 172 -8.96 1.50 11.88
C ALA A 172 -10.06 2.30 11.17
N ALA A 173 -10.63 3.26 11.89
CA ALA A 173 -11.54 4.24 11.29
C ALA A 173 -10.86 5.02 10.15
N PRO A 174 -11.61 5.46 9.12
CA PRO A 174 -11.03 6.23 8.03
C PRO A 174 -10.29 7.47 8.54
N THR A 175 -9.10 7.75 7.99
CA THR A 175 -8.37 8.97 8.34
C THR A 175 -9.10 10.22 7.84
N PRO A 176 -8.87 11.39 8.46
CA PRO A 176 -9.20 12.67 7.83
C PRO A 176 -8.45 12.85 6.50
N LEU A 177 -8.94 13.78 5.68
CA LEU A 177 -8.21 14.32 4.52
C LEU A 177 -7.21 15.40 4.97
#